data_AF-A0A6N9VK73-F1
#
_entry.id   AF-A0A6N9VK73-F1
#
_cell.length_a   1.000
_cell.length_b   1.000
_cell.length_c   1.000
_cell.angle_alpha   90.00
_cell.angle_beta   90.00
_cell.angle_gamma   90.00
#
_symmetry.space_group_name_H-M   'P 1'
#
loop_
_entity.id
_entity.type
_entity.pdbx_description
1 polymer ?
#
loop_
_entity_poly.entity_id
_entity_poly.type
_entity_poly.pdbx_seq_one_letter_code
_entity_poly.pdbx_strand_id
1 'polypeptide(L)'
;ELRAVIDESVLHRGIGGPEVMRGQLAALREAAALPHVVIQVLPFTSGEHIGLTGPFVIFSFPNMNDLDLVVLDHLTSSLYLERKEDLSAYA
;
A
#
# COMPACT_ATOMS: atom_id res chain seq x y z
N GLU A 1 4.26 11.24 -6.78
CA GLU A 1 3.48 11.28 -5.52
C GLU A 1 3.43 9.86 -4.97
N LEU A 2 3.56 9.67 -3.66
CA LEU A 2 3.42 8.37 -3.00
C LEU A 2 2.06 8.31 -2.29
N ARG A 3 1.26 7.31 -2.61
CA ARG A 3 0.03 6.99 -1.90
C ARG A 3 0.16 5.62 -1.26
N ALA A 4 -0.02 5.56 0.05
CA ALA A 4 -0.06 4.32 0.80
C ALA A 4 -1.46 4.15 1.41
N VAL A 5 -2.10 3.04 1.09
CA VAL A 5 -3.34 2.60 1.75
C VAL A 5 -2.97 1.45 2.67
N ILE A 6 -3.24 1.59 3.96
CA ILE A 6 -2.94 0.57 4.97
C ILE A 6 -4.24 0.07 5.58
N ASP A 7 -4.36 -1.25 5.72
CA ASP A 7 -5.49 -1.87 6.41
C ASP A 7 -5.44 -1.53 7.91
N GLU A 8 -6.56 -1.14 8.51
CA GLU A 8 -6.65 -0.78 9.94
C GLU A 8 -6.06 -1.87 10.86
N SER A 9 -6.17 -3.16 10.49
CA SER A 9 -5.64 -4.28 11.27
C SER A 9 -4.15 -4.16 11.58
N VAL A 10 -3.35 -3.56 10.69
CA VAL A 10 -1.90 -3.44 10.87
C VAL A 10 -1.54 -2.45 11.98
N LEU A 11 -2.42 -1.50 12.27
CA LEU A 11 -2.26 -0.54 13.37
C LEU A 11 -2.62 -1.14 14.73
N HIS A 12 -3.38 -2.23 14.72
CA HIS A 12 -3.80 -2.95 15.93
C HIS A 12 -3.00 -4.22 16.21
N ARG A 13 -2.25 -4.73 15.23
CA ARG A 13 -1.40 -5.91 15.40
C ARG A 13 -0.14 -5.56 16.17
N GLY A 14 -0.14 -5.86 17.47
CA GLY A 14 0.99 -5.57 18.35
C GLY A 14 2.28 -6.31 17.98
N ILE A 15 3.22 -5.62 17.34
CA ILE A 15 4.55 -6.11 17.00
C ILE A 15 5.59 -5.30 17.80
N GLY A 16 6.51 -5.98 18.50
CA GLY A 16 7.58 -5.33 19.25
C GLY A 16 7.15 -4.60 20.54
N GLY A 17 5.85 -4.59 20.88
CA GLY A 17 5.31 -4.01 22.11
C GLY A 17 4.89 -2.54 22.00
N PRO A 18 4.33 -1.95 23.08
CA PRO A 18 3.67 -0.63 23.03
C PRO A 18 4.59 0.52 22.61
N GLU A 19 5.84 0.51 23.04
CA GLU A 19 6.81 1.56 22.70
C GLU A 19 7.18 1.53 21.21
N VAL A 20 7.32 0.32 20.64
CA VAL A 20 7.57 0.16 19.20
C VAL A 20 6.36 0.64 18.39
N MET A 21 5.15 0.23 18.77
CA MET A 21 3.92 0.67 18.10
C MET A 21 3.75 2.20 18.15
N ARG A 22 4.07 2.83 19.28
CA ARG A 22 4.07 4.31 19.42
C ARG A 22 5.04 4.96 18.45
N GLY A 23 6.27 4.42 18.35
CA GLY A 23 7.27 4.89 17.41
C GLY A 23 6.83 4.74 15.95
N GLN A 24 6.22 3.60 15.60
CA GLN A 24 5.68 3.36 14.26
C GLN A 24 4.58 4.36 13.89
N LEU A 25 3.63 4.63 14.79
CA LEU A 25 2.58 5.63 14.57
C LEU A 25 3.15 7.05 14.43
N ALA A 26 4.17 7.39 15.21
CA ALA A 26 4.86 8.68 15.09
C ALA A 26 5.55 8.82 13.73
N ALA A 27 6.23 7.77 13.25
CA ALA A 27 6.88 7.76 11.95
C ALA A 27 5.88 7.88 10.78
N LEU A 28 4.73 7.19 10.86
CA LEU A 28 3.66 7.35 9.86
C LEU A 28 3.13 8.79 9.81
N ARG A 29 2.94 9.41 10.98
CA ARG A 29 2.51 10.81 11.07
C ARG A 29 3.54 11.77 10.48
N GLU A 30 4.82 11.56 10.76
CA GLU A 30 5.91 12.37 10.20
C GLU A 30 6.01 12.23 8.68
N ALA A 31 5.89 11.00 8.16
CA ALA A 31 5.86 10.76 6.73
C ALA A 31 4.66 11.44 6.05
N ALA A 32 3.47 11.37 6.66
CA ALA A 32 2.26 12.01 6.16
C ALA A 32 2.33 13.56 6.15
N ALA A 33 3.30 14.16 6.85
CA ALA A 33 3.53 15.61 6.80
C ALA A 33 4.32 16.05 5.55
N LEU A 34 4.90 15.12 4.79
CA LEU A 34 5.61 15.42 3.56
C LEU A 34 4.61 15.76 2.43
N PRO A 35 4.87 16.80 1.62
CA PRO A 35 3.89 17.29 0.64
C PRO A 35 3.61 16.34 -0.52
N HIS A 36 4.38 15.26 -0.67
CA HIS A 36 4.26 14.26 -1.74
C HIS A 36 3.84 12.89 -1.22
N VAL A 37 3.42 12.79 0.04
CA VAL A 37 3.03 11.54 0.71
C VAL A 37 1.59 11.65 1.21
N VAL A 38 0.77 10.67 0.84
CA VAL A 38 -0.59 10.51 1.36
C VAL A 38 -0.70 9.13 1.96
N ILE A 39 -1.05 9.07 3.25
CA ILE A 39 -1.32 7.82 3.98
C ILE A 39 -2.80 7.76 4.29
N GLN A 40 -3.45 6.68 3.89
CA GLN A 40 -4.87 6.42 4.14
C GLN A 40 -5.02 5.13 4.92
N VAL A 41 -5.90 5.12 5.91
CA VAL A 41 -6.26 3.91 6.65
C VAL A 41 -7.57 3.39 6.09
N LEU A 42 -7.57 2.14 5.66
CA LEU A 42 -8.78 1.45 5.22
C LEU A 42 -9.47 0.83 6.45
N PRO A 43 -10.65 1.32 6.84
CA PRO A 43 -11.30 0.88 8.08
C PRO A 43 -11.84 -0.54 7.97
N PHE A 44 -12.01 -1.21 9.11
CA PHE A 44 -12.61 -2.56 9.20
C PHE A 44 -13.99 -2.67 8.56
N THR A 45 -14.71 -1.55 8.44
CA THR A 45 -16.07 -1.50 7.85
C THR A 45 -16.09 -1.49 6.32
N SER A 46 -14.93 -1.45 5.66
CA SER A 46 -14.82 -1.32 4.19
C SER A 46 -15.25 -2.57 3.42
N GLY A 47 -15.39 -3.72 4.09
CA GLY A 47 -15.77 -4.98 3.45
C GLY A 47 -14.66 -5.55 2.55
N GLU A 48 -15.05 -6.25 1.50
CA GLU A 48 -14.13 -6.88 0.55
C GLU A 48 -13.34 -5.83 -0.25
N HIS A 49 -12.03 -6.02 -0.32
CA HIS A 49 -11.12 -5.15 -1.07
C HIS A 49 -9.90 -5.95 -1.50
N ILE A 50 -9.21 -5.49 -2.56
CA ILE A 50 -8.10 -6.26 -3.16
C ILE A 50 -6.90 -6.44 -2.23
N GLY A 51 -6.69 -5.54 -1.27
CA GLY A 51 -5.65 -5.65 -0.24
C GLY A 51 -5.73 -6.92 0.62
N LEU A 52 -6.90 -7.58 0.68
CA LEU A 52 -7.05 -8.88 1.36
C LEU A 52 -6.23 -9.99 0.69
N THR A 53 -5.91 -9.86 -0.59
CA THR A 53 -5.11 -10.83 -1.33
C THR A 53 -3.61 -10.72 -1.03
N GLY A 54 -3.17 -9.60 -0.45
CA GLY A 54 -1.79 -9.32 -0.10
C GLY A 54 -1.38 -7.88 -0.45
N PRO A 55 -0.18 -7.46 -0.02
CA PRO A 55 0.37 -6.15 -0.37
C PRO A 55 0.75 -6.11 -1.86
N PHE A 56 0.55 -4.95 -2.47
CA PHE A 56 0.98 -4.66 -3.83
C PHE A 56 1.34 -3.19 -3.97
N VAL A 57 2.12 -2.88 -5.00
CA VAL A 57 2.49 -1.50 -5.36
C VAL A 57 2.10 -1.25 -6.80
N ILE A 58 1.43 -0.13 -7.05
CA ILE A 58 1.11 0.34 -8.39
C ILE A 58 2.07 1.48 -8.73
N PHE A 59 2.82 1.34 -9.81
CA PHE A 59 3.56 2.43 -10.43
C PHE A 59 2.75 2.97 -11.60
N SER A 60 2.33 4.23 -11.48
CA SER A 60 1.65 4.94 -12.55
C SER A 60 2.54 6.03 -13.13
N PHE A 61 2.63 6.08 -14.46
CA PHE A 61 3.50 7.00 -15.16
C PHE A 61 2.68 8.00 -15.99
N PRO A 62 3.07 9.29 -16.04
CA PRO A 62 2.26 10.34 -16.67
C PRO A 62 2.23 10.27 -18.21
N ASN A 63 3.14 9.53 -18.85
CA ASN A 63 3.17 9.41 -20.31
C ASN A 63 2.36 8.19 -20.76
N MET A 64 1.48 8.37 -21.75
CA MET A 64 0.65 7.29 -22.33
C MET A 64 1.42 6.10 -22.93
N ASN A 65 2.74 6.24 -23.14
CA ASN A 65 3.60 5.17 -23.65
C ASN A 65 4.25 4.32 -22.55
N ASP A 66 4.19 4.76 -21.29
CA ASP A 66 4.67 4.01 -20.15
C ASP A 66 3.52 3.13 -19.64
N LEU A 67 3.74 1.82 -19.54
CA LEU A 67 2.75 0.89 -18.99
C LEU A 67 2.71 1.05 -17.48
N ASP A 68 1.50 1.24 -16.93
CA ASP A 68 1.29 1.09 -15.49
C ASP A 68 1.73 -0.31 -15.05
N LEU A 69 2.42 -0.38 -13.92
CA LEU A 69 3.07 -1.61 -13.45
C LEU A 69 2.54 -1.94 -12.05
N VAL A 70 1.98 -3.13 -11.88
CA VAL A 70 1.65 -3.66 -10.56
C VAL A 70 2.76 -4.63 -10.14
N VAL A 71 3.33 -4.37 -8.97
CA VAL A 71 4.33 -5.24 -8.35
C VAL A 71 3.68 -5.95 -7.15
N LEU A 72 3.66 -7.28 -7.22
CA LEU A 72 3.26 -8.15 -6.11
C LEU A 72 4.53 -8.73 -5.49
N ASP A 73 4.86 -8.29 -4.27
CA ASP A 73 5.97 -8.87 -3.52
C ASP A 73 5.49 -10.06 -2.70
N HIS A 74 6.01 -11.24 -3.05
CA HIS A 74 5.91 -12.44 -2.24
C HIS A 74 7.20 -12.66 -1.45
N LEU A 75 7.14 -13.50 -0.42
CA LEU A 75 8.26 -13.79 0.48
C LEU A 75 9.57 -14.19 -0.23
N THR A 76 9.47 -14.77 -1.43
CA THR A 76 10.63 -15.29 -2.18
C THR A 76 10.70 -14.79 -3.63
N SER A 77 9.77 -13.95 -4.07
CA SER A 77 9.69 -13.53 -5.48
C SER A 77 8.85 -12.27 -5.64
N SER A 78 9.14 -11.49 -6.67
CA SER A 78 8.28 -10.37 -7.07
C SER A 78 7.66 -10.69 -8.43
N LEU A 79 6.34 -10.49 -8.55
CA LEU A 79 5.63 -10.58 -9.82
C LEU A 79 5.37 -9.18 -10.36
N TYR A 80 5.73 -8.97 -11.62
CA TYR A 80 5.56 -7.72 -12.34
C TYR A 80 4.42 -7.90 -13.35
N LEU A 81 3.31 -7.21 -13.15
CA LEU A 81 2.15 -7.22 -14.03
C LEU A 81 2.14 -5.94 -14.86
N GLU A 82 2.32 -6.09 -16.18
CA GLU A 82 2.38 -4.98 -17.15
C GLU A 82 1.22 -5.03 -18.16
N ARG A 83 0.45 -6.13 -18.18
CA ARG A 83 -0.65 -6.32 -19.13
C ARG A 83 -1.88 -5.58 -18.65
N LYS A 84 -2.49 -4.79 -19.55
CA LYS A 84 -3.65 -3.95 -19.23
C LYS A 84 -4.82 -4.71 -18.63
N GLU A 85 -5.01 -5.97 -19.02
CA GLU A 85 -6.08 -6.83 -18.50
C GLU A 85 -5.86 -7.16 -17.01
N ASP A 86 -4.62 -7.41 -16.62
CA ASP A 86 -4.26 -7.76 -15.23
C ASP A 86 -4.35 -6.52 -14.31
N LEU A 87 -4.05 -5.33 -14.85
CA LEU A 87 -4.12 -4.06 -14.11
C LEU A 87 -5.55 -3.66 -13.73
N SER A 88 -6.54 -4.06 -14.54
CA SER A 88 -7.95 -3.73 -14.30
C SER A 88 -8.52 -4.30 -13.00
N ALA A 89 -7.91 -5.37 -12.47
CA ALA A 89 -8.29 -5.93 -11.18
C ALA A 89 -7.85 -5.05 -9.99
N TYR A 90 -6.87 -4.16 -10.19
CA TYR A 90 -6.25 -3.32 -9.16
C TYR A 90 -6.64 -1.83 -9.25
N ALA A 91 -7.50 -1.48 -10.22
CA ALA A 91 -7.95 -0.11 -10.48
C ALA A 91 -9.20 0.30 -9.69
#